data_AF-A0A0C9LZ47-F1
#
_entry.id   AF-A0A0C9LZ47-F1
#
_cell.length_a   1.000
_cell.length_b   1.000
_cell.length_c   1.000
_cell.angle_alpha   90.00
_cell.angle_beta   90.00
_cell.angle_gamma   90.00
#
_symmetry.space_group_name_H-M   'P 1'
#
loop_
_entity.id
_entity.type
_entity.pdbx_description
1 polymer ?
#
loop_
_entity_poly.entity_id
_entity_poly.type
_entity_poly.pdbx_seq_one_letter_code
_entity_poly.pdbx_strand_id
1 'polypeptide(L)'
;MEDLMFTMFLLALWYTVADIGLIWQVVYYQQCVTVEIKCDEDEAIVLLNRKTSLTQRRVSLEKSTELSKVDTVTLERQSSVHDALLDDDEYHAAAAAASNADMIHDDGTTSHNDVSSSSSGRDVYTIQPKIKPIWVNLIGSSVMIALIAASCFGYMMTNTTIETIDDDETIQLVPQILGWLSAVLYIGSRVPQLIKNWRQQSTDGLSSGMFVCAVFGNFFFALSIFLRSKERRYIIKNMPWIIGSLATVIFDIMVSCSKITSIFAFGDSYTDNGSFSDFYQSNTDVVDPRSLRTATSPRIKRESDGPLWIEYLAGFMGDAYLYDFARSGATADNTLVLRSTEDMKAQVNRYLRSDAAKKPKKNSLFTMWIGVNDITVLFSKYPLDTPKRQGIINGIIAAIRYDMEKLYNAGAKNMLLLGLIPLENLPAYQKLSPETRRQLEKLVSEYNMKLIETLDHFKIDKPNVNASFFDTNTLFKQLFNSKQFESNALSHCNKKLDCGDRIWWDYLHPSTKTHAKLAKALYHYISSLDW
;
A
#
# COMPACT_ATOMS: atom_id res chain seq x y z
N MET A 1 45.97 -6.61 -24.80
CA MET A 1 44.93 -5.88 -24.01
C MET A 1 44.53 -4.55 -24.65
N GLU A 2 45.24 -4.06 -25.65
CA GLU A 2 45.01 -2.73 -26.26
C GLU A 2 43.68 -2.62 -27.03
N ASP A 3 43.24 -3.68 -27.73
CA ASP A 3 41.95 -3.66 -28.45
C ASP A 3 40.73 -3.63 -27.51
N LEU A 4 40.87 -4.18 -26.30
CA LEU A 4 39.82 -4.13 -25.29
C LEU A 4 39.73 -2.74 -24.65
N MET A 5 40.84 -2.00 -24.53
CA MET A 5 40.85 -0.66 -23.95
C MET A 5 40.00 0.32 -24.75
N PHE A 6 40.04 0.27 -26.08
CA PHE A 6 39.23 1.15 -26.91
C PHE A 6 37.73 0.89 -26.69
N THR A 7 37.34 -0.38 -26.63
CA THR A 7 35.95 -0.78 -26.37
C THR A 7 35.52 -0.40 -24.95
N MET A 8 36.37 -0.61 -23.93
CA MET A 8 36.10 -0.21 -22.56
C MET A 8 36.02 1.32 -22.40
N PHE A 9 36.84 2.06 -23.14
CA PHE A 9 36.81 3.52 -23.16
C PHE A 9 35.52 4.03 -23.80
N LEU A 10 35.08 3.47 -24.93
CA LEU A 10 33.80 3.81 -25.55
C LEU A 10 32.62 3.46 -24.64
N LEU A 11 32.68 2.33 -23.93
CA LEU A 11 31.66 1.92 -22.96
C LEU A 11 31.61 2.90 -21.78
N ALA A 12 32.77 3.28 -21.23
CA ALA A 12 32.87 4.26 -20.14
C ALA A 12 32.37 5.64 -20.57
N LEU A 13 32.69 6.07 -21.80
CA LEU A 13 32.20 7.31 -22.39
C LEU A 13 30.67 7.27 -22.54
N TRP A 14 30.12 6.16 -23.05
CA TRP A 14 28.69 5.96 -23.17
C TRP A 14 27.98 6.04 -21.83
N TYR A 15 28.45 5.32 -20.80
CA TYR A 15 27.88 5.39 -19.46
C TYR A 15 27.99 6.78 -18.86
N THR A 16 29.10 7.49 -19.08
CA THR A 16 29.27 8.87 -18.63
C THR A 16 28.24 9.79 -19.27
N VAL A 17 28.01 9.68 -20.59
CA VAL A 17 27.01 10.48 -21.30
C VAL A 17 25.59 10.12 -20.85
N ALA A 18 25.31 8.83 -20.66
CA ALA A 18 24.01 8.36 -20.16
C ALA A 18 23.74 8.85 -18.73
N ASP A 19 24.74 8.81 -17.84
CA ASP A 19 24.65 9.31 -16.47
C ASP A 19 24.50 10.83 -16.44
N ILE A 20 25.21 11.58 -17.30
CA ILE A 20 24.99 13.02 -17.48
C ILE A 20 23.55 13.29 -17.94
N GLY A 21 23.02 12.50 -18.87
CA GLY A 21 21.65 12.59 -19.34
C GLY A 21 20.63 12.32 -18.23
N LEU A 22 20.85 11.29 -17.41
CA LEU A 22 20.01 10.94 -16.26
C LEU A 22 20.09 12.01 -15.16
N ILE A 23 21.28 12.52 -14.86
CA ILE A 23 21.47 13.61 -13.89
C ILE A 23 20.79 14.88 -14.42
N TRP A 24 20.94 15.20 -15.71
CA TRP A 24 20.24 16.32 -16.33
C TRP A 24 18.72 16.14 -16.27
N GLN A 25 18.20 14.94 -16.52
CA GLN A 25 16.78 14.64 -16.33
C GLN A 25 16.36 14.84 -14.87
N VAL A 26 17.12 14.34 -13.90
CA VAL A 26 16.84 14.54 -12.48
C VAL A 26 16.83 16.02 -12.14
N VAL A 27 17.82 16.81 -12.59
CA VAL A 27 17.88 18.26 -12.37
C VAL A 27 16.73 18.97 -13.06
N TYR A 28 16.39 18.61 -14.29
CA TYR A 28 15.31 19.20 -15.06
C TYR A 28 13.95 18.93 -14.42
N TYR A 29 13.67 17.66 -14.06
CA TYR A 29 12.43 17.30 -13.37
C TYR A 29 12.39 17.83 -11.94
N GLN A 30 13.51 17.89 -11.22
CA GLN A 30 13.58 18.55 -9.91
C GLN A 30 13.41 20.05 -10.02
N GLN A 31 13.83 20.71 -11.10
CA GLN A 31 13.59 22.13 -11.37
C GLN A 31 12.12 22.38 -11.73
N CYS A 32 11.48 21.52 -12.52
CA CYS A 32 10.03 21.58 -12.74
C CYS A 32 9.25 21.37 -11.43
N VAL A 33 9.66 20.41 -10.61
CA VAL A 33 9.08 20.15 -9.29
C VAL A 33 9.41 21.26 -8.29
N THR A 34 10.60 21.89 -8.32
CA THR A 34 10.90 23.04 -7.45
C THR A 34 10.21 24.31 -7.89
N VAL A 35 9.87 24.48 -9.18
CA VAL A 35 8.99 25.58 -9.62
C VAL A 35 7.55 25.36 -9.11
N GLU A 36 7.08 24.10 -9.04
CA GLU A 36 5.80 23.75 -8.40
C GLU A 36 5.85 23.86 -6.86
N ILE A 37 6.93 23.40 -6.23
CA ILE A 37 7.16 23.47 -4.78
C ILE A 37 7.44 24.90 -4.33
N LYS A 38 8.00 25.80 -5.15
CA LYS A 38 8.19 27.21 -4.76
C LYS A 38 6.86 27.96 -4.62
N CYS A 39 5.78 27.44 -5.19
CA CYS A 39 4.41 27.88 -4.89
C CYS A 39 3.84 27.27 -3.59
N ASP A 40 4.49 26.25 -3.03
CA ASP A 40 4.10 25.48 -1.83
C ASP A 40 5.06 25.74 -0.62
N GLU A 41 6.29 26.22 -0.88
CA GLU A 41 7.35 26.48 0.10
C GLU A 41 7.07 27.71 0.98
N ASP A 42 6.24 28.65 0.50
CA ASP A 42 5.72 29.75 1.31
C ASP A 42 4.85 29.22 2.48
N GLU A 43 4.32 27.98 2.41
CA GLU A 43 3.69 27.28 3.56
C GLU A 43 4.67 26.45 4.41
N ALA A 44 5.79 25.98 3.83
CA ALA A 44 6.74 25.08 4.49
C ALA A 44 7.67 25.76 5.52
N ILE A 45 7.89 27.08 5.40
CA ILE A 45 8.74 27.86 6.33
C ILE A 45 8.15 27.90 7.76
N VAL A 46 6.85 27.61 7.93
CA VAL A 46 6.19 27.52 9.25
C VAL A 46 6.55 26.23 10.01
N LEU A 47 6.90 25.13 9.33
CA LEU A 47 7.15 23.82 9.94
C LEU A 47 8.60 23.64 10.45
N LEU A 48 9.57 24.33 9.86
CA LEU A 48 10.98 24.25 10.26
C LEU A 48 11.27 24.97 11.59
N ASN A 49 10.54 26.05 11.90
CA ASN A 49 10.64 26.75 13.19
C ASN A 49 10.16 25.92 14.39
N ARG A 50 9.53 24.76 14.17
CA ARG A 50 8.99 23.90 15.24
C ARG A 50 9.97 22.84 15.76
N LYS A 51 11.02 22.48 15.00
CA LYS A 51 12.05 21.53 15.47
C LYS A 51 12.85 22.09 16.66
N THR A 52 13.05 23.41 16.69
CA THR A 52 13.76 24.10 17.78
C THR A 52 12.93 24.10 19.09
N SER A 53 11.59 24.09 18.99
CA SER A 53 10.67 24.05 20.13
C SER A 53 10.56 22.66 20.80
N LEU A 54 10.69 21.57 20.03
CA LEU A 54 10.58 20.20 20.54
C LEU A 54 11.78 19.75 21.37
N THR A 55 12.98 20.26 21.07
CA THR A 55 14.19 20.01 21.88
C THR A 55 14.08 20.68 23.26
N GLN A 56 13.45 21.85 23.34
CA GLN A 56 13.26 22.61 24.59
C GLN A 56 12.16 22.00 25.50
N ARG A 57 11.21 21.25 24.91
CA ARG A 57 10.12 20.54 25.61
C ARG A 57 10.56 19.18 26.19
N ARG A 58 11.59 18.55 25.61
CA ARG A 58 12.15 17.27 26.11
C ARG A 58 12.89 17.45 27.44
N VAL A 59 13.59 18.59 27.59
CA VAL A 59 14.29 18.98 28.82
C VAL A 59 13.33 19.32 29.98
N SER A 60 12.09 19.72 29.67
CA SER A 60 11.06 20.02 30.68
C SER A 60 10.31 18.77 31.17
N LEU A 61 10.18 17.73 30.33
CA LEU A 61 9.50 16.47 30.70
C LEU A 61 10.35 15.57 31.62
N GLU A 62 11.68 15.58 31.48
CA GLU A 62 12.55 14.85 32.40
C GLU A 62 12.45 15.41 33.83
N LYS A 63 12.24 16.72 33.96
CA LYS A 63 12.08 17.42 35.24
C LYS A 63 10.73 17.16 35.94
N SER A 64 9.67 16.83 35.18
CA SER A 64 8.36 16.47 35.74
C SER A 64 8.26 15.00 36.18
N THR A 65 9.11 14.13 35.64
CA THR A 65 9.09 12.69 35.95
C THR A 65 9.76 12.39 37.30
N GLU A 66 10.64 13.27 37.79
CA GLU A 66 11.17 13.18 39.15
C GLU A 66 10.17 13.65 40.22
N LEU A 67 9.25 14.57 39.89
CA LEU A 67 8.26 15.10 40.85
C LEU A 67 7.10 14.13 41.12
N SER A 68 6.77 13.25 40.16
CA SER A 68 5.63 12.30 40.24
C SER A 68 5.87 11.09 41.15
N LYS A 69 7.10 10.84 41.62
CA LYS A 69 7.40 9.69 42.49
C LYS A 69 7.08 9.92 43.98
N VAL A 70 6.65 11.14 44.36
CA VAL A 70 6.44 11.51 45.76
C VAL A 70 4.99 11.34 46.23
N ASP A 71 4.00 11.32 45.33
CA ASP A 71 2.58 11.48 45.72
C ASP A 71 1.73 10.20 45.75
N THR A 72 2.32 9.00 45.61
CA THR A 72 1.54 7.73 45.59
C THR A 72 1.40 7.06 46.96
N VAL A 73 1.29 7.85 48.04
CA VAL A 73 0.96 7.35 49.38
C VAL A 73 -0.04 8.28 50.03
N THR A 74 -1.27 8.34 49.55
CA THR A 74 -2.42 8.68 50.40
C THR A 74 -3.77 8.43 49.70
N LEU A 75 -4.64 7.73 50.42
CA LEU A 75 -6.11 7.79 50.39
C LEU A 75 -6.88 6.83 49.48
N GLU A 76 -6.96 5.58 49.94
CA GLU A 76 -8.22 4.82 49.95
C GLU A 76 -9.07 5.25 51.15
N ARG A 77 -10.26 5.84 50.96
CA ARG A 77 -11.42 5.65 51.85
C ARG A 77 -12.72 6.24 51.31
N GLN A 78 -13.78 5.42 51.42
CA GLN A 78 -15.22 5.73 51.45
C GLN A 78 -16.00 5.76 50.12
N SER A 79 -16.67 4.63 49.88
CA SER A 79 -17.92 4.51 49.13
C SER A 79 -18.98 3.94 50.09
N SER A 80 -20.12 4.62 50.25
CA SER A 80 -21.40 3.98 50.63
C SER A 80 -22.62 4.91 50.43
N VAL A 81 -23.57 4.42 49.60
CA VAL A 81 -25.05 4.42 49.80
C VAL A 81 -25.87 5.71 49.52
N HIS A 82 -26.75 5.68 48.51
CA HIS A 82 -28.24 5.59 48.67
C HIS A 82 -29.03 5.50 47.34
N ASP A 83 -30.12 4.72 47.38
CA ASP A 83 -31.23 4.56 46.41
C ASP A 83 -32.25 5.72 46.46
N ALA A 84 -32.98 5.96 45.35
CA ALA A 84 -34.46 6.04 45.33
C ALA A 84 -35.04 6.33 43.92
N LEU A 85 -36.25 5.77 43.69
CA LEU A 85 -37.10 5.73 42.49
C LEU A 85 -37.80 7.08 42.14
N LEU A 86 -38.16 7.28 40.85
CA LEU A 86 -39.56 7.37 40.33
C LEU A 86 -39.66 7.91 38.87
N ASP A 87 -40.39 7.13 38.05
CA ASP A 87 -41.36 7.39 36.97
C ASP A 87 -41.14 8.35 35.77
N ASP A 88 -41.32 7.69 34.61
CA ASP A 88 -42.21 7.94 33.47
C ASP A 88 -41.96 8.97 32.34
N ASP A 89 -42.14 8.40 31.13
CA ASP A 89 -42.71 8.91 29.87
C ASP A 89 -41.97 9.97 29.03
N GLU A 90 -41.29 9.50 27.97
CA GLU A 90 -41.43 9.99 26.58
C GLU A 90 -40.50 9.21 25.63
N TYR A 91 -40.99 8.20 24.91
CA TYR A 91 -40.17 7.50 23.91
C TYR A 91 -40.96 6.97 22.70
N HIS A 92 -41.65 7.85 21.97
CA HIS A 92 -42.18 7.49 20.64
C HIS A 92 -42.22 8.66 19.66
N ALA A 93 -41.08 9.10 19.12
CA ALA A 93 -41.01 9.82 17.84
C ALA A 93 -39.56 10.07 17.35
N ALA A 94 -38.84 9.05 16.86
CA ALA A 94 -37.59 9.31 16.10
C ALA A 94 -37.06 8.17 15.20
N ALA A 95 -37.82 7.09 14.95
CA ALA A 95 -37.31 5.93 14.19
C ALA A 95 -37.96 5.70 12.81
N ALA A 96 -38.79 6.63 12.32
CA ALA A 96 -39.58 6.44 11.10
C ALA A 96 -39.03 7.14 9.83
N ALA A 97 -37.88 7.81 9.88
CA ALA A 97 -37.40 8.64 8.76
C ALA A 97 -36.42 7.95 7.79
N ALA A 98 -36.16 6.63 7.93
CA ALA A 98 -35.14 5.95 7.12
C ALA A 98 -35.64 4.78 6.25
N SER A 99 -36.96 4.55 6.14
CA SER A 99 -37.48 3.40 5.39
C SER A 99 -38.29 3.69 4.13
N ASN A 100 -38.58 4.95 3.75
CA ASN A 100 -39.43 5.22 2.59
C ASN A 100 -38.77 6.17 1.60
N ALA A 101 -38.24 5.62 0.50
CA ALA A 101 -38.19 6.30 -0.79
C ALA A 101 -38.35 5.23 -1.87
N ASP A 102 -39.59 5.14 -2.35
CA ASP A 102 -40.08 4.22 -3.37
C ASP A 102 -39.61 4.56 -4.79
N MET A 103 -39.74 3.53 -5.62
CA MET A 103 -39.79 3.52 -7.08
C MET A 103 -40.53 4.72 -7.70
N ILE A 104 -39.94 5.31 -8.76
CA ILE A 104 -40.70 5.91 -9.86
C ILE A 104 -40.04 5.51 -11.19
N HIS A 105 -40.79 4.78 -12.00
CA HIS A 105 -40.66 4.68 -13.45
C HIS A 105 -41.28 5.95 -14.07
N ASP A 106 -40.60 6.61 -15.01
CA ASP A 106 -41.27 7.10 -16.22
C ASP A 106 -40.27 7.36 -17.37
N ASP A 107 -40.81 7.23 -18.57
CA ASP A 107 -40.20 7.08 -19.89
C ASP A 107 -40.01 8.44 -20.61
N GLY A 108 -39.26 8.46 -21.72
CA GLY A 108 -39.48 9.45 -22.80
C GLY A 108 -38.43 10.53 -23.11
N THR A 109 -37.61 10.24 -24.13
CA THR A 109 -37.30 11.10 -25.31
C THR A 109 -36.60 12.49 -25.20
N THR A 110 -35.36 12.51 -25.70
CA THR A 110 -34.70 13.49 -26.60
C THR A 110 -35.08 14.98 -26.60
N SER A 111 -34.11 15.86 -26.31
CA SER A 111 -33.67 16.89 -27.27
C SER A 111 -32.28 17.44 -26.94
N HIS A 112 -31.50 17.69 -28.01
CA HIS A 112 -30.26 18.43 -28.02
C HIS A 112 -30.46 19.86 -27.50
N ASN A 113 -29.48 20.38 -26.75
CA ASN A 113 -29.05 21.78 -26.90
C ASN A 113 -27.62 21.94 -26.36
N ASP A 114 -26.74 22.27 -27.29
CA ASP A 114 -25.39 22.79 -27.06
C ASP A 114 -25.46 24.09 -26.25
N VAL A 115 -24.71 24.15 -25.15
CA VAL A 115 -24.21 25.43 -24.62
C VAL A 115 -22.74 25.25 -24.24
N SER A 116 -21.90 25.76 -25.12
CA SER A 116 -20.51 26.08 -24.88
C SER A 116 -20.40 27.18 -23.82
N SER A 117 -19.68 26.91 -22.73
CA SER A 117 -19.06 27.95 -21.91
C SER A 117 -17.66 27.52 -21.50
N SER A 118 -16.69 28.06 -22.23
CA SER A 118 -15.27 28.02 -21.94
C SER A 118 -14.94 28.82 -20.68
N SER A 119 -14.23 28.21 -19.71
CA SER A 119 -13.28 28.95 -18.88
C SER A 119 -12.19 28.03 -18.33
N SER A 120 -11.06 28.05 -19.03
CA SER A 120 -9.68 27.80 -18.58
C SER A 120 -9.42 26.56 -17.72
N GLY A 121 -9.12 25.45 -18.39
CA GLY A 121 -8.42 24.32 -17.81
C GLY A 121 -6.99 24.70 -17.37
N ARG A 122 -6.53 24.00 -16.33
CA ARG A 122 -5.13 23.60 -16.22
C ARG A 122 -5.13 22.08 -16.18
N ASP A 123 -5.19 21.49 -17.36
CA ASP A 123 -4.93 20.08 -17.56
C ASP A 123 -3.48 19.79 -17.17
N VAL A 124 -3.29 19.05 -16.07
CA VAL A 124 -1.99 18.45 -15.75
C VAL A 124 -1.79 17.31 -16.74
N TYR A 125 -1.20 17.61 -17.90
CA TYR A 125 -0.74 16.60 -18.84
C TYR A 125 0.38 15.80 -18.19
N THR A 126 0.06 14.67 -17.55
CA THR A 126 1.03 13.60 -17.38
C THR A 126 1.33 13.09 -18.78
N ILE A 127 2.51 13.43 -19.31
CA ILE A 127 3.01 12.86 -20.57
C ILE A 127 3.25 11.36 -20.30
N GLN A 128 2.22 10.55 -20.49
CA GLN A 128 2.34 9.10 -20.55
C GLN A 128 3.17 8.78 -21.80
N PRO A 129 4.30 8.05 -21.70
CA PRO A 129 5.02 7.63 -22.88
C PRO A 129 4.09 6.73 -23.73
N LYS A 130 3.82 7.14 -24.97
CA LYS A 130 3.01 6.38 -25.97
C LYS A 130 3.63 5.04 -26.38
N ILE A 131 4.67 4.58 -25.70
CA ILE A 131 5.41 3.37 -26.04
C ILE A 131 4.79 2.23 -25.24
N LYS A 132 4.00 1.37 -25.91
CA LYS A 132 3.45 0.16 -25.28
C LYS A 132 4.60 -0.64 -24.65
N PRO A 133 4.43 -1.24 -23.45
CA PRO A 133 5.50 -1.96 -22.75
C PRO A 133 6.14 -3.09 -23.58
N ILE A 134 5.42 -3.63 -24.56
CA ILE A 134 5.96 -4.59 -25.53
C ILE A 134 7.12 -4.02 -26.36
N TRP A 135 7.06 -2.74 -26.73
CA TRP A 135 8.12 -2.07 -27.48
C TRP A 135 9.34 -1.79 -26.62
N VAL A 136 9.15 -1.43 -25.35
CA VAL A 136 10.27 -1.27 -24.40
C VAL A 136 10.99 -2.61 -24.19
N ASN A 137 10.23 -3.69 -24.01
CA ASN A 137 10.78 -5.03 -23.87
C ASN A 137 11.46 -5.51 -25.16
N LEU A 138 10.87 -5.26 -26.34
CA LEU A 138 11.45 -5.60 -27.64
C LEU A 138 12.76 -4.85 -27.90
N ILE A 139 12.80 -3.55 -27.63
CA ILE A 139 14.02 -2.74 -27.76
C ILE A 139 15.08 -3.24 -26.78
N GLY A 140 14.71 -3.48 -25.52
CA GLY A 140 15.61 -4.06 -24.51
C GLY A 140 16.18 -5.41 -24.92
N SER A 141 15.34 -6.32 -25.43
CA SER A 141 15.77 -7.62 -25.95
C SER A 141 16.65 -7.50 -27.19
N SER A 142 16.36 -6.58 -28.12
CA SER A 142 17.19 -6.38 -29.31
C SER A 142 18.57 -5.81 -28.98
N VAL A 143 18.66 -4.90 -28.00
CA VAL A 143 19.94 -4.38 -27.51
C VAL A 143 20.74 -5.49 -26.84
N MET A 144 20.07 -6.39 -26.10
CA MET A 144 20.74 -7.54 -25.50
C MET A 144 21.29 -8.52 -26.52
N ILE A 145 20.49 -8.87 -27.53
CA ILE A 145 20.92 -9.76 -28.62
C ILE A 145 22.07 -9.13 -29.40
N ALA A 146 22.02 -7.82 -29.67
CA ALA A 146 23.10 -7.10 -30.33
C ALA A 146 24.41 -7.11 -29.51
N LEU A 147 24.31 -6.90 -28.19
CA LEU A 147 25.47 -6.95 -27.29
C LEU A 147 26.07 -8.36 -27.20
N ILE A 148 25.23 -9.40 -27.14
CA ILE A 148 25.69 -10.81 -27.18
C ILE A 148 26.37 -11.09 -28.51
N ALA A 149 25.75 -10.70 -29.64
CA ALA A 149 26.31 -10.91 -30.97
C ALA A 149 27.64 -10.18 -31.17
N ALA A 150 27.74 -8.92 -30.72
CA ALA A 150 28.99 -8.14 -30.75
C ALA A 150 30.07 -8.75 -29.86
N SER A 151 29.69 -9.31 -28.70
CA SER A 151 30.63 -9.99 -27.79
C SER A 151 31.12 -11.32 -28.37
N CYS A 152 30.23 -12.12 -28.96
CA CYS A 152 30.59 -13.34 -29.68
C CYS A 152 31.47 -13.04 -30.89
N PHE A 153 31.15 -11.99 -31.66
CA PHE A 153 31.94 -11.57 -32.80
C PHE A 153 33.33 -11.06 -32.36
N GLY A 154 33.41 -10.25 -31.31
CA GLY A 154 34.68 -9.81 -30.71
C GLY A 154 35.53 -10.99 -30.23
N TYR A 155 34.91 -11.99 -29.59
CA TYR A 155 35.58 -13.23 -29.18
C TYR A 155 36.11 -14.02 -30.39
N MET A 156 35.30 -14.18 -31.45
CA MET A 156 35.71 -14.87 -32.67
C MET A 156 36.81 -14.14 -33.45
N MET A 157 36.82 -12.80 -33.40
CA MET A 157 37.84 -11.96 -34.05
C MET A 157 39.14 -11.86 -33.25
N THR A 158 39.14 -12.27 -31.98
CA THR A 158 40.35 -12.32 -31.17
C THR A 158 41.17 -13.55 -31.57
N ASN A 159 42.11 -13.40 -32.50
CA ASN A 159 43.14 -14.41 -32.74
C ASN A 159 43.93 -14.60 -31.44
N THR A 160 43.66 -15.71 -30.74
CA THR A 160 44.30 -15.99 -29.45
C THR A 160 45.66 -16.59 -29.74
N THR A 161 46.66 -15.74 -30.01
CA THR A 161 48.02 -16.09 -29.60
C THR A 161 47.97 -16.10 -28.08
N ILE A 162 48.06 -17.29 -27.48
CA ILE A 162 48.28 -17.45 -26.05
C ILE A 162 49.67 -16.89 -25.80
N GLU A 163 49.76 -15.58 -25.59
CA GLU A 163 50.93 -14.97 -24.97
C GLU A 163 51.03 -15.61 -23.59
N THR A 164 52.06 -16.44 -23.44
CA THR A 164 52.49 -16.98 -22.16
C THR A 164 52.55 -15.82 -21.17
N ILE A 165 51.84 -15.96 -20.06
CA ILE A 165 51.75 -14.97 -18.99
C ILE A 165 53.19 -14.63 -18.57
N ASP A 166 53.66 -13.44 -18.94
CA ASP A 166 54.97 -12.98 -18.53
C ASP A 166 54.89 -12.64 -17.03
N ASP A 167 55.50 -13.49 -16.22
CA ASP A 167 55.34 -13.57 -14.76
C ASP A 167 55.95 -12.38 -13.98
N ASP A 168 56.47 -11.37 -14.68
CA ASP A 168 57.25 -10.26 -14.10
C ASP A 168 56.59 -8.88 -14.18
N GLU A 169 55.29 -8.82 -14.53
CA GLU A 169 54.57 -7.54 -14.51
C GLU A 169 54.17 -7.16 -13.08
N THR A 170 55.02 -6.36 -12.42
CA THR A 170 54.76 -5.77 -11.10
C THR A 170 53.36 -5.14 -11.00
N ILE A 171 52.69 -5.32 -9.86
CA ILE A 171 51.35 -4.74 -9.62
C ILE A 171 51.48 -3.22 -9.65
N GLN A 172 50.96 -2.59 -10.71
CA GLN A 172 51.00 -1.14 -10.84
C GLN A 172 50.08 -0.50 -9.78
N LEU A 173 50.65 0.43 -9.01
CA LEU A 173 49.97 1.04 -7.87
C LEU A 173 48.78 1.91 -8.28
N VAL A 174 48.93 2.71 -9.35
CA VAL A 174 47.91 3.67 -9.78
C VAL A 174 46.60 2.98 -10.21
N PRO A 175 46.61 1.94 -11.08
CA PRO A 175 45.39 1.18 -11.40
C PRO A 175 44.72 0.53 -10.19
N GLN A 176 45.51 0.07 -9.20
CA GLN A 176 44.95 -0.54 -7.99
C GLN A 176 44.22 0.49 -7.12
N ILE A 177 44.81 1.67 -6.92
CA ILE A 177 44.18 2.76 -6.16
C ILE A 177 42.86 3.16 -6.82
N LEU A 178 42.86 3.35 -8.15
CA LEU A 178 41.66 3.71 -8.89
C LEU A 178 40.61 2.60 -8.87
N GLY A 179 41.03 1.34 -9.00
CA GLY A 179 40.14 0.18 -8.93
C GLY A 179 39.45 0.06 -7.57
N TRP A 180 40.19 0.20 -6.47
CA TRP A 180 39.62 0.15 -5.13
C TRP A 180 38.73 1.35 -4.81
N LEU A 181 39.11 2.55 -5.25
CA LEU A 181 38.26 3.74 -5.13
C LEU A 181 36.94 3.54 -5.89
N SER A 182 37.00 3.01 -7.11
CA SER A 182 35.81 2.68 -7.90
C SER A 182 34.94 1.65 -7.20
N ALA A 183 35.52 0.59 -6.62
CA ALA A 183 34.77 -0.44 -5.91
C ALA A 183 34.03 0.14 -4.70
N VAL A 184 34.70 0.99 -3.92
CA VAL A 184 34.11 1.67 -2.75
C VAL A 184 32.96 2.58 -3.17
N LEU A 185 33.14 3.40 -4.22
CA LEU A 185 32.09 4.29 -4.72
C LEU A 185 30.91 3.51 -5.29
N TYR A 186 31.17 2.42 -6.02
CA TYR A 186 30.13 1.62 -6.66
C TYR A 186 29.28 0.88 -5.63
N ILE A 187 29.90 0.26 -4.63
CA ILE A 187 29.19 -0.36 -3.50
C ILE A 187 28.48 0.73 -2.67
N GLY A 188 29.19 1.81 -2.36
CA GLY A 188 28.68 2.93 -1.57
C GLY A 188 27.44 3.57 -2.19
N SER A 189 27.35 3.62 -3.52
CA SER A 189 26.17 4.15 -4.25
C SER A 189 24.88 3.40 -3.95
N ARG A 190 24.95 2.12 -3.53
CA ARG A 190 23.78 1.31 -3.18
C ARG A 190 23.23 1.63 -1.80
N VAL A 191 24.09 2.09 -0.88
CA VAL A 191 23.73 2.36 0.52
C VAL A 191 22.66 3.45 0.65
N PRO A 192 22.75 4.62 -0.01
CA PRO A 192 21.68 5.62 0.00
C PRO A 192 20.35 5.07 -0.50
N GLN A 193 20.35 4.24 -1.53
CA GLN A 193 19.13 3.63 -2.08
C GLN A 193 18.54 2.61 -1.10
N LEU A 194 19.37 1.77 -0.47
CA LEU A 194 18.94 0.85 0.59
C LEU A 194 18.39 1.59 1.80
N ILE A 195 19.04 2.66 2.25
CA ILE A 195 18.55 3.50 3.35
C ILE A 195 17.24 4.18 2.96
N LYS A 196 17.11 4.67 1.72
CA LYS A 196 15.89 5.29 1.22
C LYS A 196 14.75 4.25 1.16
N ASN A 197 15.00 3.08 0.58
CA ASN A 197 14.05 1.99 0.50
C ASN A 197 13.64 1.51 1.91
N TRP A 198 14.59 1.42 2.84
CA TRP A 198 14.34 1.07 4.23
C TRP A 198 13.56 2.17 4.98
N ARG A 199 13.84 3.45 4.75
CA ARG A 199 13.07 4.55 5.37
C ARG A 199 11.67 4.68 4.78
N GLN A 200 11.52 4.44 3.47
CA GLN A 200 10.26 4.53 2.75
C GLN A 200 9.45 3.23 2.84
N GLN A 201 10.10 2.13 3.27
CA GLN A 201 9.58 0.77 3.27
C GLN A 201 9.02 0.35 1.89
N SER A 202 9.45 1.04 0.82
CA SER A 202 8.97 0.92 -0.56
C SER A 202 10.12 0.94 -1.55
N THR A 203 9.87 0.33 -2.71
CA THR A 203 10.76 0.36 -3.88
C THR A 203 10.11 1.06 -5.06
N ASP A 204 9.06 1.86 -4.83
CA ASP A 204 8.37 2.62 -5.88
C ASP A 204 9.34 3.52 -6.65
N GLY A 205 9.26 3.47 -7.98
CA GLY A 205 10.17 4.17 -8.88
C GLY A 205 11.45 3.42 -9.25
N LEU A 206 11.71 2.22 -8.71
CA LEU A 206 12.79 1.35 -9.18
C LEU A 206 12.38 0.52 -10.40
N SER A 207 13.14 0.64 -11.49
CA SER A 207 13.00 -0.26 -12.65
C SER A 207 13.51 -1.65 -12.30
N SER A 208 12.60 -2.61 -12.13
CA SER A 208 12.97 -4.02 -11.86
C SER A 208 13.81 -4.61 -13.00
N GLY A 209 13.57 -4.19 -14.24
CA GLY A 209 14.34 -4.64 -15.41
C GLY A 209 15.79 -4.16 -15.37
N MET A 210 16.03 -2.88 -15.07
CA MET A 210 17.39 -2.33 -14.91
C MET A 210 18.15 -3.08 -13.82
N PHE A 211 17.46 -3.42 -12.74
CA PHE A 211 18.04 -4.09 -11.60
C PHE A 211 18.46 -5.53 -11.92
N VAL A 212 17.60 -6.29 -12.60
CA VAL A 212 17.93 -7.64 -13.08
C VAL A 212 19.10 -7.58 -14.08
N CYS A 213 19.10 -6.63 -15.01
CA CYS A 213 20.22 -6.44 -15.93
C CYS A 213 21.52 -6.07 -15.21
N ALA A 214 21.47 -5.22 -14.19
CA ALA A 214 22.63 -4.85 -13.39
C ALA A 214 23.18 -6.05 -12.59
N VAL A 215 22.30 -6.86 -12.00
CA VAL A 215 22.69 -8.10 -11.30
C VAL A 215 23.39 -9.06 -12.26
N PHE A 216 22.80 -9.33 -13.43
CA PHE A 216 23.42 -10.20 -14.43
C PHE A 216 24.72 -9.62 -14.98
N GLY A 217 24.77 -8.32 -15.26
CA GLY A 217 25.98 -7.65 -15.76
C GLY A 217 27.15 -7.79 -14.79
N ASN A 218 26.94 -7.48 -13.51
CA ASN A 218 27.97 -7.60 -12.47
C ASN A 218 28.37 -9.07 -12.22
N PHE A 219 27.40 -9.99 -12.25
CA PHE A 219 27.68 -11.42 -12.12
C PHE A 219 28.53 -11.96 -13.26
N PHE A 220 28.14 -11.70 -14.52
CA PHE A 220 28.88 -12.19 -15.68
C PHE A 220 30.23 -11.50 -15.84
N PHE A 221 30.35 -10.23 -15.46
CA PHE A 221 31.64 -9.55 -15.41
C PHE A 221 32.59 -10.23 -14.41
N ALA A 222 32.15 -10.48 -13.17
CA ALA A 222 32.97 -11.20 -12.20
C ALA A 222 33.32 -12.62 -12.68
N LEU A 223 32.36 -13.32 -13.29
CA LEU A 223 32.58 -14.66 -13.86
C LEU A 223 33.64 -14.65 -14.97
N SER A 224 33.65 -13.63 -15.83
CA SER A 224 34.63 -13.51 -16.93
C SER A 224 36.08 -13.47 -16.43
N ILE A 225 36.32 -12.86 -15.26
CA ILE A 225 37.64 -12.81 -14.63
C ILE A 225 38.08 -14.22 -14.20
N PHE A 226 37.20 -14.98 -13.54
CA PHE A 226 37.48 -16.34 -13.10
C PHE A 226 37.63 -17.34 -14.26
N LEU A 227 36.93 -17.12 -15.37
CA LEU A 227 37.05 -17.93 -16.58
C LEU A 227 38.37 -17.69 -17.31
N ARG A 228 38.97 -16.49 -17.16
CA ARG A 228 40.24 -16.15 -17.81
C ARG A 228 41.45 -16.79 -17.14
N SER A 229 41.54 -16.73 -15.81
CA SER A 229 42.60 -17.42 -15.06
C SER A 229 42.21 -17.61 -13.59
N LYS A 230 42.65 -18.73 -13.00
CA LYS A 230 42.46 -19.06 -11.58
C LYS A 230 43.73 -18.87 -10.75
N GLU A 231 44.79 -18.33 -11.35
CA GLU A 231 46.07 -18.11 -10.69
C GLU A 231 45.95 -17.05 -9.59
N ARG A 232 46.57 -17.32 -8.44
CA ARG A 232 46.47 -16.44 -7.27
C ARG A 232 46.86 -14.99 -7.58
N ARG A 233 47.95 -14.78 -8.31
CA ARG A 233 48.48 -13.45 -8.60
C ARG A 233 47.55 -12.66 -9.53
N TYR A 234 46.97 -13.33 -10.53
CA TYR A 234 45.96 -12.76 -11.42
C TYR A 234 44.68 -12.39 -10.67
N ILE A 235 44.19 -13.27 -9.79
CA ILE A 235 43.00 -12.99 -8.97
C ILE A 235 43.25 -11.80 -8.04
N ILE A 236 44.40 -11.76 -7.36
CA ILE A 236 44.79 -10.62 -6.50
C ILE A 236 44.84 -9.32 -7.30
N LYS A 237 45.43 -9.34 -8.50
CA LYS A 237 45.47 -8.18 -9.40
C LYS A 237 44.07 -7.68 -9.75
N ASN A 238 43.05 -8.54 -9.81
CA ASN A 238 41.67 -8.20 -10.18
C ASN A 238 40.69 -8.06 -8.98
N MET A 239 41.16 -8.15 -7.73
CA MET A 239 40.32 -8.10 -6.53
C MET A 239 39.38 -6.88 -6.42
N PRO A 240 39.80 -5.64 -6.74
CA PRO A 240 38.89 -4.50 -6.65
C PRO A 240 37.63 -4.66 -7.50
N TRP A 241 37.79 -5.17 -8.73
CA TRP A 241 36.71 -5.38 -9.69
C TRP A 241 35.80 -6.54 -9.28
N ILE A 242 36.37 -7.63 -8.77
CA ILE A 242 35.61 -8.78 -8.25
C ILE A 242 34.74 -8.35 -7.06
N ILE A 243 35.34 -7.67 -6.07
CA ILE A 243 34.63 -7.22 -4.87
C ILE A 243 33.58 -6.17 -5.22
N GLY A 244 33.92 -5.17 -6.03
CA GLY A 244 32.98 -4.15 -6.48
C GLY A 244 31.73 -4.74 -7.15
N SER A 245 31.90 -5.80 -7.93
CA SER A 245 30.81 -6.42 -8.69
C SER A 245 30.00 -7.44 -7.87
N LEU A 246 30.65 -8.31 -7.08
CA LEU A 246 29.93 -9.32 -6.30
C LEU A 246 29.26 -8.73 -5.05
N ALA A 247 29.87 -7.74 -4.40
CA ALA A 247 29.25 -7.08 -3.25
C ALA A 247 28.00 -6.30 -3.66
N THR A 248 28.00 -5.66 -4.84
CA THR A 248 26.80 -4.98 -5.38
C THR A 248 25.69 -5.97 -5.71
N VAL A 249 26.00 -7.15 -6.26
CA VAL A 249 25.00 -8.22 -6.46
C VAL A 249 24.33 -8.64 -5.16
N ILE A 250 25.07 -8.74 -4.04
CA ILE A 250 24.49 -9.08 -2.73
C ILE A 250 23.52 -7.99 -2.28
N PHE A 251 23.93 -6.73 -2.31
CA PHE A 251 23.06 -5.59 -1.96
C PHE A 251 21.83 -5.53 -2.86
N ASP A 252 21.99 -5.86 -4.14
CA ASP A 252 20.90 -5.85 -5.09
C ASP A 252 19.88 -6.97 -4.75
N ILE A 253 20.34 -8.20 -4.50
CA ILE A 253 19.46 -9.32 -4.10
C ILE A 253 18.68 -9.00 -2.81
N MET A 254 19.28 -8.31 -1.83
CA MET A 254 18.60 -7.95 -0.58
C MET A 254 17.40 -7.00 -0.79
N VAL A 255 17.40 -6.17 -1.83
CA VAL A 255 16.24 -5.31 -2.19
C VAL A 255 15.07 -6.12 -2.76
N SER A 256 15.30 -7.39 -3.13
CA SER A 256 14.32 -8.24 -3.84
C SER A 256 13.59 -9.26 -2.95
N CYS A 257 13.90 -9.36 -1.65
CA CYS A 257 13.27 -10.34 -0.76
C CYS A 257 11.93 -9.85 -0.18
N SER A 258 10.91 -10.72 -0.30
CA SER A 258 9.49 -10.58 0.04
C SER A 258 8.76 -9.35 -0.52
N LYS A 259 8.12 -9.53 -1.68
CA LYS A 259 7.07 -8.62 -2.14
C LYS A 259 5.78 -9.40 -2.24
N ILE A 260 4.74 -8.93 -1.55
CA ILE A 260 3.36 -9.29 -1.87
C ILE A 260 3.14 -8.87 -3.33
N THR A 261 2.87 -9.85 -4.21
CA THR A 261 2.65 -9.61 -5.64
C THR A 261 1.18 -9.72 -6.03
N SER A 262 0.33 -10.20 -5.12
CA SER A 262 -1.11 -10.31 -5.35
C SER A 262 -1.89 -10.01 -4.09
N ILE A 263 -3.01 -9.31 -4.22
CA ILE A 263 -3.93 -8.97 -3.14
C ILE A 263 -5.31 -9.53 -3.49
N PHE A 264 -5.90 -10.28 -2.59
CA PHE A 264 -7.27 -10.77 -2.66
C PHE A 264 -8.08 -10.03 -1.60
N ALA A 265 -9.01 -9.18 -2.02
CA ALA A 265 -9.73 -8.28 -1.12
C ALA A 265 -11.19 -8.69 -0.96
N PHE A 266 -11.65 -8.76 0.29
CA PHE A 266 -13.02 -9.09 0.68
C PHE A 266 -13.53 -8.00 1.61
N GLY A 267 -14.81 -7.63 1.48
CA GLY A 267 -15.35 -6.56 2.30
C GLY A 267 -16.57 -5.89 1.72
N ASP A 268 -16.77 -4.64 2.13
CA ASP A 268 -17.93 -3.83 1.77
C ASP A 268 -17.57 -2.63 0.88
N SER A 269 -18.35 -1.54 0.96
CA SER A 269 -18.18 -0.34 0.15
C SER A 269 -16.87 0.40 0.40
N TYR A 270 -16.20 0.18 1.53
CA TYR A 270 -14.88 0.76 1.77
C TYR A 270 -13.80 0.10 0.91
N THR A 271 -14.09 -1.05 0.31
CA THR A 271 -13.13 -1.83 -0.50
C THR A 271 -13.60 -2.01 -1.94
N ASP A 272 -14.91 -2.11 -2.20
CA ASP A 272 -15.51 -2.36 -3.52
C ASP A 272 -15.16 -1.27 -4.55
N ASN A 273 -14.24 -1.57 -5.45
CA ASN A 273 -13.87 -0.70 -6.57
C ASN A 273 -14.78 -0.89 -7.80
N GLY A 274 -15.88 -1.63 -7.69
CA GLY A 274 -16.78 -1.95 -8.78
C GLY A 274 -16.22 -2.97 -9.77
N SER A 275 -15.23 -3.78 -9.37
CA SER A 275 -14.74 -4.92 -10.16
C SER A 275 -15.87 -5.92 -10.40
N PHE A 276 -16.49 -5.74 -11.58
CA PHE A 276 -17.58 -6.46 -12.22
C PHE A 276 -18.03 -7.79 -11.56
N SER A 277 -19.34 -7.89 -11.31
CA SER A 277 -20.03 -9.17 -11.09
C SER A 277 -19.75 -10.21 -12.19
N ASP A 278 -19.43 -9.76 -13.41
CA ASP A 278 -19.24 -10.64 -14.56
C ASP A 278 -17.77 -11.07 -14.76
N PHE A 279 -16.80 -10.39 -14.10
CA PHE A 279 -15.35 -10.69 -14.15
C PHE A 279 -15.04 -12.11 -13.65
N TYR A 280 -15.90 -12.64 -12.78
CA TYR A 280 -15.80 -14.00 -12.25
C TYR A 280 -16.96 -14.92 -12.67
N GLN A 281 -17.88 -14.45 -13.52
CA GLN A 281 -18.99 -15.27 -14.07
C GLN A 281 -18.68 -15.83 -15.46
N SER A 282 -17.75 -15.24 -16.23
CA SER A 282 -17.39 -15.74 -17.56
C SER A 282 -15.96 -16.34 -17.56
N ASN A 283 -15.81 -17.56 -18.09
CA ASN A 283 -14.51 -18.17 -18.41
C ASN A 283 -13.86 -17.54 -19.66
N THR A 284 -14.31 -16.35 -20.11
CA THR A 284 -14.01 -15.85 -21.46
C THR A 284 -13.34 -14.48 -21.51
N ASP A 285 -13.32 -13.70 -20.42
CA ASP A 285 -12.75 -12.35 -20.46
C ASP A 285 -11.40 -12.27 -19.74
N VAL A 286 -10.32 -12.19 -20.54
CA VAL A 286 -8.96 -11.89 -20.04
C VAL A 286 -8.89 -10.39 -19.76
N VAL A 287 -9.32 -9.97 -18.58
CA VAL A 287 -9.15 -8.60 -18.12
C VAL A 287 -7.85 -8.49 -17.33
N ASP A 288 -7.00 -7.51 -17.69
CA ASP A 288 -5.77 -7.21 -16.97
C ASP A 288 -6.10 -6.70 -15.55
N PRO A 289 -5.73 -7.40 -14.47
CA PRO A 289 -6.03 -6.95 -13.11
C PRO A 289 -5.37 -5.61 -12.73
N ARG A 290 -4.37 -5.15 -13.50
CA ARG A 290 -3.79 -3.80 -13.34
C ARG A 290 -4.69 -2.70 -13.89
N SER A 291 -5.60 -3.04 -14.82
CA SER A 291 -6.53 -2.09 -15.45
C SER A 291 -7.64 -1.61 -14.51
N LEU A 292 -7.92 -2.36 -13.44
CA LEU A 292 -8.91 -2.04 -12.40
C LEU A 292 -8.58 -0.76 -11.60
N ARG A 293 -7.35 -0.23 -11.77
CA ARG A 293 -6.86 0.99 -11.10
C ARG A 293 -7.11 2.28 -11.89
N THR A 294 -7.59 2.19 -13.13
CA THR A 294 -7.74 3.38 -13.98
C THR A 294 -9.07 4.10 -13.71
N ALA A 295 -8.98 5.34 -13.21
CA ALA A 295 -10.09 6.27 -13.02
C ALA A 295 -10.92 6.57 -14.29
N THR A 296 -10.51 6.03 -15.45
CA THR A 296 -11.11 6.25 -16.77
C THR A 296 -12.02 5.13 -17.23
N SER A 297 -12.24 4.07 -16.45
CA SER A 297 -13.24 3.06 -16.80
C SER A 297 -14.63 3.56 -16.43
N PRO A 298 -15.56 3.78 -17.38
CA PRO A 298 -16.94 4.22 -17.10
C PRO A 298 -17.77 3.16 -16.34
N ARG A 299 -17.14 2.05 -15.95
CA ARG A 299 -17.72 0.87 -15.30
C ARG A 299 -17.31 0.72 -13.83
N ILE A 300 -16.31 1.47 -13.36
CA ILE A 300 -15.87 1.44 -11.96
C ILE A 300 -16.84 2.29 -11.14
N LYS A 301 -17.45 1.68 -10.12
CA LYS A 301 -18.31 2.35 -9.15
C LYS A 301 -17.67 2.22 -7.77
N ARG A 302 -17.02 3.30 -7.35
CA ARG A 302 -16.45 3.46 -6.00
C ARG A 302 -17.40 4.29 -5.17
N GLU A 303 -17.54 3.97 -3.89
CA GLU A 303 -18.24 4.84 -2.94
C GLU A 303 -17.27 5.91 -2.39
N SER A 304 -16.62 6.65 -3.29
CA SER A 304 -15.67 7.73 -2.95
C SER A 304 -15.45 8.66 -4.15
N ASP A 305 -14.78 9.79 -3.95
CA ASP A 305 -14.38 10.74 -5.01
C ASP A 305 -13.15 10.29 -5.82
N GLY A 306 -12.63 9.09 -5.56
CA GLY A 306 -11.44 8.56 -6.23
C GLY A 306 -11.10 7.14 -5.76
N PRO A 307 -9.87 6.66 -6.04
CA PRO A 307 -9.43 5.32 -5.67
C PRO A 307 -9.58 5.00 -4.17
N LEU A 308 -9.90 3.74 -3.88
CA LEU A 308 -10.04 3.23 -2.52
C LEU A 308 -8.68 2.80 -1.93
N TRP A 309 -8.64 2.56 -0.63
CA TRP A 309 -7.41 2.23 0.11
C TRP A 309 -6.69 1.01 -0.50
N ILE A 310 -7.46 0.02 -0.95
CA ILE A 310 -6.93 -1.23 -1.50
C ILE A 310 -6.22 -1.00 -2.84
N GLU A 311 -6.71 -0.04 -3.63
CA GLU A 311 -6.11 0.33 -4.93
C GLU A 311 -4.81 1.10 -4.76
N TYR A 312 -4.75 1.97 -3.74
CA TYR A 312 -3.50 2.64 -3.34
C TYR A 312 -2.50 1.64 -2.77
N LEU A 313 -2.94 0.73 -1.89
CA LEU A 313 -2.10 -0.29 -1.27
C LEU A 313 -1.44 -1.19 -2.31
N ALA A 314 -2.21 -1.65 -3.31
CA ALA A 314 -1.69 -2.42 -4.44
C ALA A 314 -0.58 -1.65 -5.19
N GLY A 315 -0.71 -0.33 -5.32
CA GLY A 315 0.32 0.53 -5.89
C GLY A 315 1.60 0.55 -5.10
N PHE A 316 1.50 0.84 -3.80
CA PHE A 316 2.64 0.87 -2.90
C PHE A 316 3.36 -0.49 -2.81
N MET A 317 2.66 -1.59 -3.10
CA MET A 317 3.21 -2.94 -3.19
C MET A 317 3.81 -3.26 -4.58
N GLY A 318 4.36 -2.25 -5.27
CA GLY A 318 5.00 -2.43 -6.58
C GLY A 318 4.02 -2.88 -7.66
N ASP A 319 2.82 -2.27 -7.66
CA ASP A 319 1.71 -2.61 -8.57
C ASP A 319 1.28 -4.08 -8.49
N ALA A 320 1.06 -4.57 -7.26
CA ALA A 320 0.53 -5.91 -7.00
C ALA A 320 -0.79 -6.15 -7.75
N TYR A 321 -1.01 -7.39 -8.20
CA TYR A 321 -2.27 -7.76 -8.84
C TYR A 321 -3.41 -7.72 -7.82
N LEU A 322 -4.42 -6.88 -8.07
CA LEU A 322 -5.58 -6.76 -7.19
C LEU A 322 -6.74 -7.60 -7.72
N TYR A 323 -7.21 -8.55 -6.90
CA TYR A 323 -8.44 -9.31 -7.09
C TYR A 323 -9.45 -8.83 -6.05
N ASP A 324 -10.29 -7.89 -6.45
CA ASP A 324 -11.33 -7.35 -5.57
C ASP A 324 -12.60 -8.20 -5.67
N PHE A 325 -13.01 -8.76 -4.54
CA PHE A 325 -14.26 -9.49 -4.35
C PHE A 325 -15.25 -8.73 -3.47
N ALA A 326 -14.87 -7.56 -2.95
CA ALA A 326 -15.72 -6.78 -2.06
C ALA A 326 -17.01 -6.35 -2.75
N ARG A 327 -18.05 -6.11 -1.95
CA ARG A 327 -19.34 -5.67 -2.46
C ARG A 327 -19.94 -4.58 -1.58
N SER A 328 -20.26 -3.44 -2.19
CA SER A 328 -20.94 -2.34 -1.52
C SER A 328 -22.21 -2.84 -0.82
N GLY A 329 -22.31 -2.51 0.46
CA GLY A 329 -23.39 -2.92 1.33
C GLY A 329 -23.27 -4.32 1.96
N ALA A 330 -22.21 -5.09 1.67
CA ALA A 330 -22.02 -6.42 2.24
C ALA A 330 -22.04 -6.43 3.78
N THR A 331 -22.73 -7.43 4.33
CA THR A 331 -22.60 -7.88 5.71
C THR A 331 -21.64 -9.06 5.76
N ALA A 332 -21.29 -9.54 6.96
CA ALA A 332 -20.52 -10.79 7.08
C ALA A 332 -21.34 -12.00 6.61
N ASP A 333 -22.59 -12.12 7.06
CA ASP A 333 -23.54 -13.17 6.66
C ASP A 333 -24.98 -12.64 6.70
N ASN A 334 -25.67 -12.65 5.56
CA ASN A 334 -27.04 -12.15 5.41
C ASN A 334 -28.08 -13.00 6.15
N THR A 335 -27.74 -14.21 6.58
CA THR A 335 -28.62 -15.03 7.43
C THR A 335 -28.69 -14.51 8.86
N LEU A 336 -27.68 -13.74 9.30
CA LEU A 336 -27.62 -13.11 10.61
C LEU A 336 -28.13 -11.67 10.57
N VAL A 337 -27.68 -10.91 9.57
CA VAL A 337 -28.08 -9.52 9.35
C VAL A 337 -28.56 -9.37 7.91
N LEU A 338 -29.88 -9.38 7.73
CA LEU A 338 -30.49 -9.37 6.40
C LEU A 338 -30.20 -8.08 5.63
N ARG A 339 -29.58 -8.22 4.46
CA ARG A 339 -29.54 -7.22 3.38
C ARG A 339 -29.79 -7.88 2.02
N SER A 340 -30.15 -7.07 1.03
CA SER A 340 -30.37 -7.51 -0.36
C SER A 340 -29.09 -7.58 -1.19
N THR A 341 -28.00 -6.99 -0.70
CA THR A 341 -26.67 -7.04 -1.30
C THR A 341 -25.95 -8.33 -0.92
N GLU A 342 -25.03 -8.77 -1.76
CA GLU A 342 -24.22 -9.95 -1.47
C GLU A 342 -23.35 -9.76 -0.20
N ASP A 343 -23.27 -10.79 0.65
CA ASP A 343 -22.46 -10.83 1.88
C ASP A 343 -21.04 -11.38 1.62
N MET A 344 -20.16 -11.24 2.61
CA MET A 344 -18.77 -11.72 2.51
C MET A 344 -18.70 -13.24 2.29
N LYS A 345 -19.62 -14.01 2.90
CA LYS A 345 -19.74 -15.45 2.67
C LYS A 345 -19.91 -15.82 1.20
N ALA A 346 -20.77 -15.10 0.48
CA ALA A 346 -20.94 -15.30 -0.94
C ALA A 346 -19.72 -14.82 -1.75
N GLN A 347 -19.05 -13.74 -1.35
CA GLN A 347 -17.78 -13.30 -1.94
C GLN A 347 -16.69 -14.38 -1.85
N VAL A 348 -16.51 -14.99 -0.68
CA VAL A 348 -15.55 -16.09 -0.47
C VAL A 348 -15.93 -17.31 -1.28
N ASN A 349 -17.21 -17.69 -1.31
CA ASN A 349 -17.67 -18.80 -2.15
C ASN A 349 -17.44 -18.54 -3.64
N ARG A 350 -17.57 -17.29 -4.11
CA ARG A 350 -17.24 -16.90 -5.48
C ARG A 350 -15.75 -17.01 -5.76
N TYR A 351 -14.91 -16.51 -4.86
CA TYR A 351 -13.45 -16.68 -4.96
C TYR A 351 -13.08 -18.15 -5.13
N LEU A 352 -13.59 -19.04 -4.29
CA LEU A 352 -13.31 -20.48 -4.35
C LEU A 352 -13.68 -21.15 -5.68
N ARG A 353 -14.68 -20.61 -6.39
CA ARG A 353 -15.12 -21.09 -7.71
C ARG A 353 -14.39 -20.43 -8.88
N SER A 354 -13.70 -19.32 -8.64
CA SER A 354 -13.04 -18.52 -9.68
C SER A 354 -11.68 -19.07 -10.10
N ASP A 355 -11.20 -18.65 -11.26
CA ASP A 355 -9.80 -18.91 -11.69
C ASP A 355 -8.77 -18.21 -10.80
N ALA A 356 -9.18 -17.16 -10.07
CA ALA A 356 -8.32 -16.48 -9.11
C ALA A 356 -7.90 -17.42 -7.97
N ALA A 357 -8.76 -18.37 -7.56
CA ALA A 357 -8.42 -19.39 -6.57
C ALA A 357 -7.30 -20.32 -7.05
N LYS A 358 -7.17 -20.57 -8.36
CA LYS A 358 -6.12 -21.42 -8.94
C LYS A 358 -4.74 -20.74 -9.00
N LYS A 359 -4.65 -19.42 -8.82
CA LYS A 359 -3.36 -18.69 -8.86
C LYS A 359 -2.43 -19.11 -7.71
N PRO A 360 -1.09 -19.07 -7.86
CA PRO A 360 -0.17 -19.33 -6.75
C PRO A 360 -0.35 -18.34 -5.58
N LYS A 361 -0.28 -18.83 -4.34
CA LYS A 361 -0.53 -18.04 -3.12
C LYS A 361 0.72 -17.71 -2.29
N LYS A 362 1.91 -18.05 -2.82
CA LYS A 362 3.19 -17.89 -2.09
C LYS A 362 3.44 -16.44 -1.66
N ASN A 363 3.09 -15.48 -2.52
CA ASN A 363 3.33 -14.04 -2.30
C ASN A 363 2.00 -13.27 -2.33
N SER A 364 0.94 -13.84 -1.76
CA SER A 364 -0.39 -13.22 -1.79
C SER A 364 -0.85 -12.74 -0.42
N LEU A 365 -1.46 -11.57 -0.39
CA LEU A 365 -2.14 -11.01 0.78
C LEU A 365 -3.65 -11.18 0.63
N PHE A 366 -4.30 -11.70 1.66
CA PHE A 366 -5.76 -11.75 1.77
C PHE A 366 -6.21 -10.69 2.77
N THR A 367 -7.06 -9.77 2.34
CA THR A 367 -7.57 -8.70 3.20
C THR A 367 -9.06 -8.85 3.41
N MET A 368 -9.52 -8.62 4.64
CA MET A 368 -10.93 -8.64 5.00
C MET A 368 -11.25 -7.39 5.82
N TRP A 369 -12.13 -6.55 5.27
CA TRP A 369 -12.66 -5.38 5.97
C TRP A 369 -14.17 -5.33 5.83
N ILE A 370 -14.85 -5.79 6.89
CA ILE A 370 -16.30 -6.02 6.92
C ILE A 370 -16.85 -5.68 8.30
N GLY A 371 -18.15 -5.40 8.37
CA GLY A 371 -18.88 -5.22 9.64
C GLY A 371 -19.59 -3.86 9.76
N VAL A 372 -19.29 -2.88 8.91
CA VAL A 372 -19.94 -1.55 8.98
C VAL A 372 -21.45 -1.68 8.81
N ASN A 373 -21.86 -2.49 7.82
CA ASN A 373 -23.28 -2.72 7.54
C ASN A 373 -23.95 -3.57 8.63
N ASP A 374 -23.26 -4.57 9.18
CA ASP A 374 -23.74 -5.38 10.30
C ASP A 374 -24.04 -4.51 11.52
N ILE A 375 -23.06 -3.69 11.92
CA ILE A 375 -23.16 -2.83 13.10
C ILE A 375 -24.19 -1.72 12.89
N THR A 376 -24.29 -1.15 11.68
CA THR A 376 -25.31 -0.14 11.36
C THR A 376 -26.73 -0.70 11.48
N VAL A 377 -26.98 -1.92 10.99
CA VAL A 377 -28.28 -2.57 11.14
C VAL A 377 -28.53 -2.99 12.59
N LEU A 378 -27.51 -3.50 13.29
CA LEU A 378 -27.62 -3.88 14.69
C LEU A 378 -28.00 -2.71 15.58
N PHE A 379 -27.35 -1.57 15.36
CA PHE A 379 -27.56 -0.34 16.11
C PHE A 379 -28.94 0.27 15.86
N SER A 380 -29.47 0.17 14.64
CA SER A 380 -30.78 0.74 14.28
C SER A 380 -31.97 -0.14 14.66
N LYS A 381 -31.85 -1.47 14.56
CA LYS A 381 -33.00 -2.39 14.69
C LYS A 381 -33.14 -3.06 16.06
N TYR A 382 -32.07 -3.17 16.84
CA TYR A 382 -32.10 -3.93 18.08
C TYR A 382 -31.81 -3.03 19.28
N PRO A 383 -32.58 -3.18 20.39
CA PRO A 383 -32.28 -2.46 21.62
C PRO A 383 -30.87 -2.75 22.12
N LEU A 384 -30.30 -1.76 22.80
CA LEU A 384 -28.95 -1.80 23.35
C LEU A 384 -28.80 -2.95 24.35
N ASP A 385 -27.63 -3.58 24.34
CA ASP A 385 -27.19 -4.53 25.37
C ASP A 385 -28.14 -5.70 25.66
N THR A 386 -28.82 -6.20 24.61
CA THR A 386 -29.67 -7.40 24.72
C THR A 386 -28.89 -8.69 24.45
N PRO A 387 -29.26 -9.83 25.09
CA PRO A 387 -28.70 -11.15 24.77
C PRO A 387 -28.85 -11.52 23.28
N LYS A 388 -29.92 -11.05 22.64
CA LYS A 388 -30.15 -11.24 21.20
C LYS A 388 -29.07 -10.55 20.36
N ARG A 389 -28.77 -9.28 20.65
CA ARG A 389 -27.71 -8.54 19.95
C ARG A 389 -26.35 -9.18 20.16
N GLN A 390 -26.06 -9.62 21.38
CA GLN A 390 -24.84 -10.37 21.69
C GLN A 390 -24.72 -11.68 20.89
N GLY A 391 -25.81 -12.44 20.79
CA GLY A 391 -25.85 -13.64 19.95
C GLY A 391 -25.58 -13.36 18.47
N ILE A 392 -26.10 -12.25 17.93
CA ILE A 392 -25.85 -11.86 16.53
C ILE A 392 -24.39 -11.43 16.33
N ILE A 393 -23.81 -10.62 17.23
CA ILE A 393 -22.39 -10.22 17.14
C ILE A 393 -21.49 -11.46 17.18
N ASN A 394 -21.73 -12.38 18.11
CA ASN A 394 -20.97 -13.64 18.17
C ASN A 394 -21.11 -14.46 16.89
N GLY A 395 -22.31 -14.51 16.31
CA GLY A 395 -22.56 -15.15 15.02
C GLY A 395 -21.78 -14.50 13.87
N ILE A 396 -21.73 -13.16 13.82
CA ILE A 396 -20.98 -12.40 12.81
C ILE A 396 -19.50 -12.75 12.88
N ILE A 397 -18.93 -12.72 14.09
CA ILE A 397 -17.52 -13.04 14.32
C ILE A 397 -17.21 -14.51 13.94
N ALA A 398 -18.12 -15.43 14.28
CA ALA A 398 -18.01 -16.83 13.88
C ALA A 398 -18.08 -17.02 12.34
N ALA A 399 -18.93 -16.25 11.65
CA ALA A 399 -19.01 -16.28 10.19
C ALA A 399 -17.72 -15.77 9.54
N ILE A 400 -17.15 -14.67 10.03
CA ILE A 400 -15.86 -14.13 9.57
C ILE A 400 -14.75 -15.17 9.76
N ARG A 401 -14.68 -15.79 10.94
CA ARG A 401 -13.73 -16.86 11.22
C ARG A 401 -13.89 -18.05 10.26
N TYR A 402 -15.13 -18.47 10.01
CA TYR A 402 -15.42 -19.59 9.11
C TYR A 402 -14.97 -19.30 7.67
N ASP A 403 -15.16 -18.07 7.20
CA ASP A 403 -14.68 -17.64 5.89
C ASP A 403 -13.14 -17.54 5.85
N MET A 404 -12.48 -17.11 6.92
CA MET A 404 -11.03 -17.20 7.04
C MET A 404 -10.53 -18.65 6.94
N GLU A 405 -11.20 -19.60 7.59
CA GLU A 405 -10.86 -21.02 7.52
C GLU A 405 -10.97 -21.56 6.08
N LYS A 406 -12.00 -21.17 5.34
CA LYS A 406 -12.12 -21.52 3.91
C LYS A 406 -10.97 -20.97 3.08
N LEU A 407 -10.61 -19.69 3.27
CA LEU A 407 -9.49 -19.08 2.55
C LEU A 407 -8.16 -19.75 2.89
N TYR A 408 -7.92 -20.07 4.16
CA TYR A 408 -6.75 -20.82 4.60
C TYR A 408 -6.69 -22.21 3.95
N ASN A 409 -7.81 -22.93 3.93
CA ASN A 409 -7.91 -24.25 3.29
C ASN A 409 -7.67 -24.16 1.76
N ALA A 410 -7.95 -23.01 1.16
CA ALA A 410 -7.62 -22.69 -0.24
C ALA A 410 -6.18 -22.19 -0.45
N GLY A 411 -5.33 -22.22 0.59
CA GLY A 411 -3.92 -21.88 0.51
C GLY A 411 -3.56 -20.44 0.90
N ALA A 412 -4.48 -19.67 1.46
CA ALA A 412 -4.15 -18.35 2.01
C ALA A 412 -3.19 -18.48 3.20
N LYS A 413 -2.09 -17.70 3.16
CA LYS A 413 -1.04 -17.71 4.19
C LYS A 413 -0.86 -16.37 4.89
N ASN A 414 -0.89 -15.27 4.14
CA ASN A 414 -0.81 -13.92 4.69
C ASN A 414 -2.23 -13.32 4.71
N MET A 415 -2.79 -13.11 5.90
CA MET A 415 -4.17 -12.67 6.11
C MET A 415 -4.22 -11.41 7.00
N LEU A 416 -4.91 -10.39 6.54
CA LEU A 416 -5.05 -9.12 7.25
C LEU A 416 -6.54 -8.84 7.52
N LEU A 417 -6.89 -8.75 8.79
CA LEU A 417 -8.20 -8.28 9.25
C LEU A 417 -8.10 -6.79 9.60
N LEU A 418 -9.06 -6.00 9.14
CA LEU A 418 -9.15 -4.59 9.51
C LEU A 418 -10.31 -4.40 10.51
N GLY A 419 -10.03 -3.71 11.61
CA GLY A 419 -11.06 -3.25 12.53
C GLY A 419 -11.97 -2.19 11.91
N LEU A 420 -13.14 -2.00 12.51
CA LEU A 420 -14.03 -0.90 12.13
C LEU A 420 -13.43 0.44 12.55
N ILE A 421 -13.56 1.43 11.67
CA ILE A 421 -13.32 2.84 11.99
C ILE A 421 -14.25 3.32 13.12
N PRO A 422 -13.96 4.47 13.76
CA PRO A 422 -14.87 5.07 14.74
C PRO A 422 -16.21 5.48 14.09
N LEU A 423 -17.15 4.55 14.02
CA LEU A 423 -18.46 4.78 13.38
C LEU A 423 -19.22 5.88 14.10
N GLU A 424 -19.04 6.04 15.41
CA GLU A 424 -19.63 7.10 16.22
C GLU A 424 -19.25 8.53 15.75
N ASN A 425 -18.20 8.64 14.94
CA ASN A 425 -17.71 9.89 14.36
C ASN A 425 -18.08 10.06 12.88
N LEU A 426 -18.97 9.24 12.33
CA LEU A 426 -19.47 9.43 10.97
C LEU A 426 -20.47 10.60 10.89
N PRO A 427 -20.51 11.35 9.78
CA PRO A 427 -21.54 12.36 9.55
C PRO A 427 -22.97 11.79 9.62
N ALA A 428 -23.16 10.51 9.27
CA ALA A 428 -24.42 9.76 9.41
C ALA A 428 -25.04 9.89 10.81
N TYR A 429 -24.20 9.96 11.84
CA TYR A 429 -24.61 9.97 13.24
C TYR A 429 -24.45 11.35 13.89
N GLN A 430 -24.18 12.40 13.11
CA GLN A 430 -24.00 13.77 13.62
C GLN A 430 -25.19 14.27 14.45
N LYS A 431 -26.41 13.84 14.09
CA LYS A 431 -27.65 14.26 14.77
C LYS A 431 -27.96 13.47 16.04
N LEU A 432 -27.22 12.42 16.35
CA LEU A 432 -27.44 11.60 17.56
C LEU A 432 -26.87 12.29 18.80
N SER A 433 -27.53 12.07 19.95
CA SER A 433 -27.05 12.57 21.23
C SER A 433 -25.67 11.99 21.57
N PRO A 434 -24.85 12.71 22.37
CA PRO A 434 -23.57 12.19 22.85
C PRO A 434 -23.68 10.82 23.52
N GLU A 435 -24.74 10.59 24.29
CA GLU A 435 -25.02 9.33 24.99
C GLU A 435 -25.25 8.19 24.00
N THR A 436 -26.06 8.42 22.97
CA THR A 436 -26.35 7.43 21.93
C THR A 436 -25.13 7.14 21.06
N ARG A 437 -24.30 8.15 20.75
CA ARG A 437 -23.01 7.93 20.07
C ARG A 437 -22.03 7.12 20.92
N ARG A 438 -21.98 7.33 22.23
CA ARG A 438 -21.16 6.52 23.16
C ARG A 438 -21.62 5.06 23.19
N GLN A 439 -22.90 4.79 23.01
CA GLN A 439 -23.41 3.41 22.89
C GLN A 439 -22.97 2.72 21.59
N LEU A 440 -22.92 3.47 20.48
CA LEU A 440 -22.34 2.99 19.23
C LEU A 440 -20.83 2.74 19.36
N GLU A 441 -20.10 3.65 20.01
CA GLU A 441 -18.67 3.48 20.31
C GLU A 441 -18.39 2.18 21.08
N LYS A 442 -19.20 1.88 22.10
CA LYS A 442 -19.11 0.61 22.85
C LYS A 442 -19.34 -0.61 21.96
N LEU A 443 -20.35 -0.55 21.08
CA LEU A 443 -20.65 -1.63 20.12
C LEU A 443 -19.48 -1.88 19.15
N VAL A 444 -18.92 -0.81 18.60
CA VAL A 444 -17.77 -0.87 17.70
C VAL A 444 -16.56 -1.46 18.42
N SER A 445 -16.30 -1.01 19.65
CA SER A 445 -15.21 -1.52 20.48
C SER A 445 -15.38 -3.01 20.77
N GLU A 446 -16.58 -3.44 21.13
CA GLU A 446 -16.90 -4.85 21.36
C GLU A 446 -16.65 -5.71 20.11
N TYR A 447 -17.12 -5.26 18.94
CA TYR A 447 -16.88 -5.96 17.68
C TYR A 447 -15.38 -6.11 17.38
N ASN A 448 -14.62 -5.02 17.51
CA ASN A 448 -13.18 -5.04 17.26
C ASN A 448 -12.43 -5.94 18.25
N MET A 449 -12.79 -5.93 19.55
CA MET A 449 -12.20 -6.83 20.54
C MET A 449 -12.46 -8.30 20.20
N LYS A 450 -13.69 -8.65 19.84
CA LYS A 450 -14.03 -10.04 19.45
C LYS A 450 -13.33 -10.48 18.17
N LEU A 451 -13.06 -9.57 17.22
CA LEU A 451 -12.24 -9.87 16.05
C LEU A 451 -10.80 -10.20 16.44
N ILE A 452 -10.20 -9.44 17.36
CA ILE A 452 -8.84 -9.69 17.86
C ILE A 452 -8.77 -11.06 18.55
N GLU A 453 -9.69 -11.33 19.47
CA GLU A 453 -9.78 -12.62 20.17
C GLU A 453 -9.92 -13.80 19.19
N THR A 454 -10.81 -13.66 18.20
CA THR A 454 -10.99 -14.68 17.16
C THR A 454 -9.73 -14.90 16.32
N LEU A 455 -9.01 -13.83 15.98
CA LEU A 455 -7.77 -13.91 15.23
C LEU A 455 -6.67 -14.63 16.02
N ASP A 456 -6.55 -14.34 17.32
CA ASP A 456 -5.57 -14.99 18.19
C ASP A 456 -5.85 -16.49 18.29
N HIS A 457 -7.11 -16.89 18.48
CA HIS A 457 -7.51 -18.30 18.43
C HIS A 457 -7.22 -18.92 17.05
N PHE A 458 -7.49 -18.20 15.96
CA PHE A 458 -7.25 -18.71 14.61
C PHE A 458 -5.76 -18.98 14.37
N LYS A 459 -4.86 -18.13 14.87
CA LYS A 459 -3.40 -18.33 14.78
C LYS A 459 -2.92 -19.54 15.58
N ILE A 460 -3.52 -19.80 16.74
CA ILE A 460 -3.26 -21.01 17.54
C ILE A 460 -3.66 -22.26 16.76
N ASP A 461 -4.86 -22.26 16.17
CA ASP A 461 -5.38 -23.41 15.44
C ASP A 461 -4.67 -23.65 14.09
N LYS A 462 -4.09 -22.58 13.51
CA LYS A 462 -3.45 -22.58 12.18
C LYS A 462 -2.00 -22.07 12.29
N PRO A 463 -1.06 -22.84 12.85
CA PRO A 463 0.31 -22.36 13.15
C PRO A 463 1.12 -21.93 11.91
N ASN A 464 0.70 -22.35 10.71
CA ASN A 464 1.33 -21.98 9.45
C ASN A 464 0.63 -20.79 8.77
N VAL A 465 -0.08 -19.95 9.51
CA VAL A 465 -0.70 -18.73 8.99
C VAL A 465 -0.01 -17.49 9.56
N ASN A 466 0.25 -16.54 8.68
CA ASN A 466 0.68 -15.20 9.00
C ASN A 466 -0.58 -14.33 9.02
N ALA A 467 -1.21 -14.19 10.19
CA ALA A 467 -2.43 -13.41 10.33
C ALA A 467 -2.24 -12.23 11.29
N SER A 468 -2.74 -11.06 10.92
CA SER A 468 -2.66 -9.86 11.75
C SER A 468 -3.91 -9.00 11.71
N PHE A 469 -4.13 -8.26 12.79
CA PHE A 469 -5.23 -7.31 12.96
C PHE A 469 -4.70 -5.88 12.85
N PHE A 470 -5.25 -5.11 11.93
CA PHE A 470 -4.99 -3.68 11.82
C PHE A 470 -6.05 -2.89 12.58
N ASP A 471 -5.63 -2.18 13.62
CA ASP A 471 -6.51 -1.33 14.43
C ASP A 471 -6.86 -0.02 13.70
N THR A 472 -7.76 -0.15 12.74
CA THR A 472 -8.28 1.00 12.00
C THR A 472 -8.98 1.99 12.93
N ASN A 473 -9.54 1.58 14.07
CA ASN A 473 -10.29 2.47 14.95
C ASN A 473 -9.39 3.55 15.55
N THR A 474 -8.32 3.10 16.21
CA THR A 474 -7.34 3.98 16.85
C THR A 474 -6.56 4.78 15.81
N LEU A 475 -6.13 4.13 14.73
CA LEU A 475 -5.28 4.75 13.73
C LEU A 475 -6.03 5.78 12.88
N PHE A 476 -7.32 5.60 12.62
CA PHE A 476 -8.10 6.54 11.79
C PHE A 476 -8.10 7.97 12.38
N LYS A 477 -8.26 8.09 13.71
CA LYS A 477 -8.20 9.39 14.41
C LYS A 477 -6.82 10.05 14.28
N GLN A 478 -5.76 9.25 14.16
CA GLN A 478 -4.37 9.72 14.04
C GLN A 478 -3.96 10.11 12.60
N LEU A 479 -4.76 9.78 11.58
CA LEU A 479 -4.48 10.15 10.18
C LEU A 479 -4.63 11.66 9.93
N PHE A 480 -5.27 12.39 10.84
CA PHE A 480 -5.63 13.80 10.68
C PHE A 480 -5.03 14.64 11.81
N ASN A 481 -4.60 15.86 11.50
CA ASN A 481 -4.23 16.81 12.54
C ASN A 481 -5.50 17.29 13.27
N SER A 482 -5.34 17.79 14.51
CA SER A 482 -6.47 18.19 15.37
C SER A 482 -7.38 19.21 14.70
N LYS A 483 -6.82 20.23 14.03
CA LYS A 483 -7.58 21.26 13.33
C LYS A 483 -8.43 20.69 12.19
N GLN A 484 -7.86 19.77 11.39
CA GLN A 484 -8.57 19.08 10.31
C GLN A 484 -9.73 18.28 10.89
N PHE A 485 -9.45 17.44 11.89
CA PHE A 485 -10.45 16.61 12.54
C PHE A 485 -11.58 17.45 13.17
N GLU A 486 -11.25 18.48 13.95
CA GLU A 486 -12.24 19.40 14.54
C GLU A 486 -13.09 20.10 13.47
N SER A 487 -12.47 20.51 12.36
CA SER A 487 -13.16 21.28 11.32
C SER A 487 -14.09 20.44 10.43
N ASN A 488 -13.83 19.15 10.25
CA ASN A 488 -14.57 18.36 9.25
C ASN A 488 -14.90 16.91 9.63
N ALA A 489 -14.62 16.44 10.85
CA ALA A 489 -14.91 15.05 11.26
C ALA A 489 -16.39 14.67 11.23
N LEU A 490 -17.34 15.62 11.32
CA LEU A 490 -18.78 15.34 11.21
C LEU A 490 -19.43 15.96 9.98
N SER A 491 -18.62 16.37 8.98
CA SER A 491 -19.12 17.00 7.77
C SER A 491 -18.63 16.26 6.53
N HIS A 492 -19.41 16.29 5.45
CA HIS A 492 -19.07 15.63 4.19
C HIS A 492 -19.08 16.61 3.01
N CYS A 493 -18.47 16.24 1.87
CA CYS A 493 -18.53 17.06 0.66
C CYS A 493 -19.79 16.84 -0.18
N ASN A 494 -20.66 15.90 0.20
CA ASN A 494 -21.94 15.62 -0.48
C ASN A 494 -21.72 15.07 -1.90
N LYS A 495 -20.92 14.01 -2.00
CA LYS A 495 -20.65 13.28 -3.24
C LYS A 495 -20.04 14.12 -4.37
N LYS A 496 -19.31 15.18 -4.03
CA LYS A 496 -18.56 15.97 -5.01
C LYS A 496 -17.47 15.11 -5.66
N LEU A 497 -17.20 15.39 -6.94
CA LEU A 497 -16.13 14.74 -7.72
C LEU A 497 -14.73 15.01 -7.15
N ASP A 498 -14.55 16.14 -6.45
CA ASP A 498 -13.35 16.45 -5.68
C ASP A 498 -13.80 16.92 -4.29
N CYS A 499 -13.42 16.15 -3.27
CA CYS A 499 -13.78 16.42 -1.89
C CYS A 499 -12.77 17.33 -1.17
N GLY A 500 -11.70 17.78 -1.85
CA GLY A 500 -10.65 18.60 -1.26
C GLY A 500 -10.00 17.88 -0.08
N ASP A 501 -9.83 18.55 1.07
CA ASP A 501 -9.22 17.98 2.27
C ASP A 501 -10.23 17.40 3.28
N ARG A 502 -11.46 17.14 2.84
CA ARG A 502 -12.50 16.57 3.70
C ARG A 502 -12.23 15.10 3.99
N ILE A 503 -12.56 14.69 5.22
CA ILE A 503 -12.43 13.29 5.65
C ILE A 503 -13.46 12.41 4.93
N TRP A 504 -14.69 12.92 4.80
CA TRP A 504 -15.85 12.17 4.32
C TRP A 504 -16.37 12.68 2.98
N TRP A 505 -16.59 11.74 2.06
CA TRP A 505 -17.17 11.99 0.75
C TRP A 505 -18.68 12.23 0.83
N ASP A 506 -19.38 11.28 1.46
CA ASP A 506 -20.78 11.38 1.83
C ASP A 506 -20.95 11.16 3.34
N TYR A 507 -22.17 10.83 3.77
CA TYR A 507 -22.45 10.66 5.20
C TYR A 507 -21.79 9.42 5.83
N LEU A 508 -21.31 8.47 5.02
CA LEU A 508 -20.78 7.18 5.46
C LEU A 508 -19.34 6.95 4.98
N HIS A 509 -19.03 7.33 3.75
CA HIS A 509 -17.84 6.89 3.05
C HIS A 509 -16.70 7.91 3.14
N PRO A 510 -15.44 7.46 3.39
CA PRO A 510 -14.28 8.33 3.35
C PRO A 510 -13.99 8.89 1.95
N SER A 511 -13.33 10.05 1.91
CA SER A 511 -12.76 10.59 0.65
C SER A 511 -11.55 9.78 0.18
N THR A 512 -11.21 9.92 -1.09
CA THR A 512 -10.03 9.30 -1.70
C THR A 512 -8.73 9.73 -0.99
N LYS A 513 -8.65 10.96 -0.47
CA LYS A 513 -7.49 11.41 0.33
C LYS A 513 -7.40 10.67 1.66
N THR A 514 -8.54 10.40 2.32
CA THR A 514 -8.59 9.55 3.51
C THR A 514 -8.15 8.13 3.18
N HIS A 515 -8.65 7.56 2.08
CA HIS A 515 -8.24 6.24 1.60
C HIS A 515 -6.72 6.16 1.31
N ALA A 516 -6.13 7.19 0.70
CA ALA A 516 -4.69 7.24 0.44
C ALA A 516 -3.87 7.26 1.73
N LYS A 517 -4.30 8.05 2.74
CA LYS A 517 -3.64 8.08 4.07
C LYS A 517 -3.74 6.72 4.77
N LEU A 518 -4.91 6.09 4.72
CA LEU A 518 -5.13 4.77 5.30
C LEU A 518 -4.26 3.71 4.62
N ALA A 519 -4.22 3.70 3.29
CA ALA A 519 -3.38 2.78 2.51
C ALA A 519 -1.89 2.92 2.85
N LYS A 520 -1.41 4.16 3.02
CA LYS A 520 -0.02 4.41 3.42
C LYS A 520 0.28 3.87 4.82
N ALA A 521 -0.64 4.05 5.77
CA ALA A 521 -0.49 3.49 7.12
C ALA A 521 -0.48 1.95 7.10
N LEU A 522 -1.41 1.34 6.36
CA LEU A 522 -1.47 -0.11 6.15
C LEU A 522 -0.21 -0.66 5.49
N TYR A 523 0.30 0.05 4.49
CA TYR A 523 1.54 -0.33 3.83
C TYR A 523 2.71 -0.40 4.81
N HIS A 524 2.93 0.65 5.59
CA HIS A 524 3.99 0.66 6.60
C HIS A 524 3.78 -0.41 7.67
N TYR A 525 2.53 -0.65 8.08
CA TYR A 525 2.21 -1.72 9.00
C TYR A 525 2.58 -3.09 8.42
N ILE A 526 2.14 -3.41 7.20
CA ILE A 526 2.43 -4.69 6.55
C ILE A 526 3.92 -4.88 6.32
N SER A 527 4.65 -3.84 5.90
CA SER A 527 6.10 -3.92 5.73
C SER A 527 6.85 -4.12 7.07
N SER A 528 6.23 -3.80 8.21
CA SER A 528 6.77 -4.13 9.53
C SER A 528 6.47 -5.57 9.98
N LEU A 529 5.54 -6.24 9.29
CA LEU A 529 5.27 -7.66 9.48
C LEU A 529 6.30 -8.45 8.66
N ASP A 530 6.94 -9.43 9.28
CA ASP A 530 7.94 -10.30 8.64
C ASP A 530 7.24 -11.36 7.75
N TRP A 531 6.49 -10.88 6.75
CA TRP A 531 5.53 -11.64 5.92
C TRP A 531 6.03 -12.01 4.53
#